data_AF-A0A6C0T500-F1
#
_entry.id   AF-A0A6C0T500-F1
#
_cell.length_a   1.000
_cell.length_b   1.000
_cell.length_c   1.000
_cell.angle_alpha   90.00
_cell.angle_beta   90.00
_cell.angle_gamma   90.00
#
_symmetry.space_group_name_H-M   'P 1'
#
loop_
_entity.id
_entity.type
_entity.pdbx_description
1 polymer ?
#
loop_
_entity_poly.entity_id
_entity_poly.type
_entity_poly.pdbx_seq_one_letter_code
_entity_poly.pdbx_strand_id
1 'polypeptide(L)'
;SQQVRGMATLKMISIRLKSVKNIQKITQSMKMVSAAKYTKAERELKLARPYGIGAQEFYKKAEVKDEEGEKGQLIIAVSSDRGLCGAVHSSIGRIVKTDIAANPNTKVVIVGDKVRNILQRLYAKNIAMVVTEVGRKPAVFGDAALVAQSIINSGIEFSKGKILFNAFRTVVSFRTTEMPLYSQNAVANASKLPVYDSLDSDVIQSYTEFSLASLLFYSMKKNATSEQSSRMTAMDNASKNAGEMIDKLTMTFNRTRQAVITRELIEIISGAAALETKN
;
A
#
# COMPACT_ATOMS: atom_id res chain seq x y z
N SER A 1 -23.82 45.19 -5.75
CA SER A 1 -22.81 44.24 -6.27
C SER A 1 -21.83 43.71 -5.20
N GLN A 2 -21.51 44.46 -4.13
CA GLN A 2 -20.64 43.98 -3.03
C GLN A 2 -21.33 43.12 -1.95
N GLN A 3 -22.61 43.38 -1.64
CA GLN A 3 -23.39 42.60 -0.65
C GLN A 3 -23.53 41.12 -1.06
N VAL A 4 -23.78 40.88 -2.36
CA VAL A 4 -23.77 39.54 -2.98
C VAL A 4 -22.40 38.86 -2.86
N ARG A 5 -21.30 39.62 -2.93
CA ARG A 5 -19.94 39.07 -2.76
C ARG A 5 -19.68 38.59 -1.33
N GLY A 6 -20.08 39.36 -0.30
CA GLY A 6 -19.92 38.96 1.10
C GLY A 6 -20.72 37.70 1.49
N MET A 7 -21.99 37.62 1.07
CA MET A 7 -22.81 36.42 1.26
C MET A 7 -22.29 35.22 0.45
N ALA A 8 -21.81 35.44 -0.77
CA ALA A 8 -21.18 34.38 -1.56
C ALA A 8 -19.93 33.82 -0.86
N THR A 9 -19.10 34.68 -0.23
CA THR A 9 -17.93 34.25 0.56
C THR A 9 -18.33 33.45 1.80
N LEU A 10 -19.35 33.89 2.54
CA LEU A 10 -19.83 33.19 3.73
C LEU A 10 -20.43 31.81 3.38
N LYS A 11 -21.20 31.74 2.30
CA LYS A 11 -21.73 30.48 1.75
C LYS A 11 -20.61 29.53 1.34
N MET A 12 -19.56 30.02 0.67
CA MET A 12 -18.39 29.21 0.30
C MET A 12 -17.66 28.64 1.52
N ILE A 13 -17.43 29.46 2.56
CA ILE A 13 -16.80 29.00 3.81
C ILE A 13 -17.67 27.91 4.47
N SER A 14 -18.99 28.11 4.52
CA SER A 14 -19.92 27.12 5.08
C SER A 14 -19.90 25.78 4.32
N ILE A 15 -19.91 25.82 2.98
CA ILE A 15 -19.81 24.61 2.14
C ILE A 15 -18.49 23.89 2.40
N ARG A 16 -17.38 24.63 2.46
CA ARG A 16 -16.06 24.06 2.74
C ARG A 16 -16.02 23.43 4.13
N LEU A 17 -16.56 24.10 5.15
CA LEU A 17 -16.66 23.58 6.51
C LEU A 17 -17.43 22.24 6.54
N LYS A 18 -18.58 22.18 5.87
CA LYS A 18 -19.40 20.96 5.77
C LYS A 18 -18.62 19.82 5.09
N SER A 19 -17.89 20.12 4.02
CA SER A 19 -17.06 19.16 3.31
C SER A 19 -15.95 18.59 4.20
N VAL A 20 -15.19 19.45 4.89
CA VAL A 20 -14.10 19.01 5.78
C VAL A 20 -14.62 18.20 6.96
N LYS A 21 -15.77 18.57 7.55
CA LYS A 21 -16.46 17.78 8.59
C LYS A 21 -16.84 16.39 8.08
N ASN A 22 -17.35 16.28 6.85
CA ASN A 22 -17.67 14.99 6.25
C ASN A 22 -16.41 14.14 6.02
N ILE A 23 -15.32 14.75 5.52
CA ILE A 23 -14.03 14.07 5.37
C ILE A 23 -13.53 13.54 6.72
N GLN A 24 -13.61 14.33 7.79
CA GLN A 24 -13.21 13.90 9.14
C GLN A 24 -14.01 12.68 9.63
N LYS A 25 -15.34 12.68 9.44
CA LYS A 25 -16.19 11.54 9.80
C LYS A 25 -15.83 10.26 9.03
N ILE A 26 -15.52 10.41 7.74
CA ILE A 26 -15.11 9.28 6.88
C ILE A 26 -13.76 8.75 7.34
N THR A 27 -12.77 9.60 7.62
CA THR A 27 -11.44 9.16 8.05
C THR A 27 -11.47 8.51 9.43
N GLN A 28 -12.28 9.01 10.36
CA GLN A 28 -12.53 8.37 11.66
C GLN A 28 -13.14 6.97 11.49
N SER A 29 -14.16 6.84 10.65
CA SER A 29 -14.76 5.53 10.34
C SER A 29 -13.76 4.58 9.70
N MET A 30 -12.98 5.06 8.71
CA MET A 30 -11.96 4.26 8.04
C MET A 30 -10.83 3.82 8.99
N LYS A 31 -10.45 4.66 9.96
CA LYS A 31 -9.51 4.29 11.03
C LYS A 31 -10.04 3.09 11.81
N MET A 32 -11.29 3.13 12.27
CA MET A 32 -11.91 2.03 13.03
C MET A 32 -12.01 0.74 12.21
N VAL A 33 -12.43 0.84 10.94
CA VAL A 33 -12.49 -0.31 10.03
C VAL A 33 -11.10 -0.91 9.81
N SER A 34 -10.08 -0.07 9.63
CA SER A 34 -8.69 -0.52 9.43
C SER A 34 -8.12 -1.15 10.69
N ALA A 35 -8.47 -0.64 11.88
CA ALA A 35 -8.10 -1.24 13.16
C ALA A 35 -8.66 -2.67 13.30
N ALA A 36 -9.94 -2.87 13.00
CA ALA A 36 -10.56 -4.20 13.04
C ALA A 36 -9.91 -5.17 12.04
N LYS A 37 -9.62 -4.70 10.82
CA LYS A 37 -8.92 -5.49 9.79
C LYS A 37 -7.48 -5.80 10.17
N TYR A 38 -6.78 -4.85 10.79
CA TYR A 38 -5.44 -5.04 11.32
C TYR A 38 -5.42 -6.17 12.36
N THR A 39 -6.31 -6.13 13.35
CA THR A 39 -6.38 -7.18 14.39
C THR A 39 -6.61 -8.57 13.78
N LYS A 40 -7.45 -8.66 12.75
CA LYS A 40 -7.65 -9.92 12.01
C LYS A 40 -6.38 -10.34 11.24
N ALA A 41 -5.77 -9.42 10.50
CA ALA A 41 -4.56 -9.68 9.73
C ALA A 41 -3.38 -10.11 10.61
N GLU A 42 -3.22 -9.49 11.79
CA GLU A 42 -2.17 -9.85 12.75
C GLU A 42 -2.35 -11.28 13.28
N ARG A 43 -3.58 -11.69 13.60
CA ARG A 43 -3.88 -13.06 14.02
C ARG A 43 -3.55 -14.07 12.92
N GLU A 44 -3.98 -13.80 11.69
CA GLU A 44 -3.71 -14.66 10.54
C GLU A 44 -2.20 -14.71 10.19
N LEU A 45 -1.47 -13.59 10.36
CA LEU A 45 -0.04 -13.54 10.14
C LEU A 45 0.72 -14.47 11.10
N LYS A 46 0.30 -14.57 12.37
CA LYS A 46 0.92 -15.49 13.33
C LYS A 46 0.85 -16.94 12.83
N LEU A 47 -0.27 -17.34 12.26
CA LEU A 47 -0.48 -18.67 11.68
C LEU A 47 0.31 -18.88 10.39
N ALA A 48 0.56 -17.83 9.60
CA ALA A 48 1.30 -17.91 8.35
C ALA A 48 2.84 -17.88 8.51
N ARG A 49 3.36 -17.53 9.70
CA ARG A 49 4.82 -17.45 9.95
C ARG A 49 5.58 -18.75 9.66
N PRO A 50 5.11 -19.94 10.06
CA PRO A 50 5.82 -21.19 9.83
C PRO A 50 6.07 -21.48 8.33
N TYR A 51 5.11 -21.14 7.46
CA TYR A 51 5.24 -21.32 6.00
C TYR A 51 6.45 -20.57 5.44
N GLY A 52 6.64 -19.31 5.86
CA GLY A 52 7.76 -18.50 5.41
C GLY A 52 9.09 -18.89 6.04
N ILE A 53 9.12 -18.98 7.38
CA ILE A 53 10.36 -19.25 8.12
C ILE A 53 10.90 -20.64 7.78
N GLY A 54 10.03 -21.66 7.67
CA GLY A 54 10.43 -23.02 7.33
C GLY A 54 11.07 -23.11 5.94
N ALA A 55 10.46 -22.49 4.93
CA ALA A 55 11.01 -22.45 3.58
C ALA A 55 12.37 -21.72 3.53
N GLN A 56 12.49 -20.59 4.23
CA GLN A 56 13.77 -19.84 4.30
C GLN A 56 14.87 -20.62 5.03
N GLU A 57 14.54 -21.31 6.12
CA GLU A 57 15.49 -22.14 6.86
C GLU A 57 16.00 -23.31 6.03
N PHE A 58 15.15 -23.93 5.21
CA PHE A 58 15.60 -24.95 4.25
C PHE A 58 16.66 -24.38 3.30
N TYR A 59 16.34 -23.28 2.61
CA TYR A 59 17.28 -22.70 1.63
C TYR A 59 18.61 -22.28 2.26
N LYS A 60 18.55 -21.77 3.48
CA LYS A 60 19.75 -21.42 4.26
C LYS A 60 20.58 -22.65 4.62
N LYS A 61 19.96 -23.73 5.11
CA LYS A 61 20.67 -24.96 5.51
C LYS A 61 21.20 -25.76 4.31
N ALA A 62 20.46 -25.77 3.21
CA ALA A 62 20.91 -26.35 1.95
C ALA A 62 22.00 -25.50 1.26
N GLU A 63 22.26 -24.28 1.74
CA GLU A 63 23.23 -23.33 1.19
C GLU A 63 22.95 -23.00 -0.29
N VAL A 64 21.67 -22.80 -0.61
CA VAL A 64 21.26 -22.39 -1.96
C VAL A 64 21.78 -20.98 -2.24
N LYS A 65 22.45 -20.82 -3.38
CA LYS A 65 22.98 -19.54 -3.87
C LYS A 65 22.27 -19.15 -5.16
N ASP A 66 22.31 -17.87 -5.48
CA ASP A 66 21.90 -17.39 -6.80
C ASP A 66 22.74 -18.10 -7.88
N GLU A 67 22.14 -18.37 -9.04
CA GLU A 67 22.90 -18.89 -10.17
C GLU A 67 23.86 -17.83 -10.71
N GLU A 68 25.08 -18.23 -11.04
CA GLU A 68 26.00 -17.40 -11.80
C GLU A 68 25.55 -17.40 -13.27
N GLY A 69 25.08 -16.26 -13.78
CA GLY A 69 24.67 -16.18 -15.19
C GLY A 69 23.88 -14.94 -15.59
N GLU A 70 23.75 -14.76 -16.91
CA GLU A 70 23.17 -13.57 -17.56
C GLU A 70 21.64 -13.54 -17.64
N LYS A 71 20.93 -14.58 -17.14
CA LYS A 71 19.46 -14.72 -17.25
C LYS A 71 18.65 -13.62 -16.55
N GLY A 72 19.31 -12.64 -15.95
CA GLY A 72 18.70 -11.44 -15.40
C GLY A 72 18.04 -11.69 -14.04
N GLN A 73 17.36 -10.65 -13.56
CA GLN A 73 16.79 -10.62 -12.21
C GLN A 73 15.26 -10.67 -12.25
N LEU A 74 14.65 -11.48 -11.39
CA LEU A 74 13.20 -11.47 -11.15
C LEU A 74 12.88 -10.81 -9.82
N ILE A 75 11.96 -9.85 -9.83
CA ILE A 75 11.40 -9.23 -8.62
C ILE A 75 9.90 -9.51 -8.56
N ILE A 76 9.46 -10.14 -7.47
CA ILE A 76 8.04 -10.23 -7.14
C ILE A 76 7.69 -9.10 -6.16
N ALA A 77 7.00 -8.07 -6.64
CA ALA A 77 6.61 -6.92 -5.85
C ALA A 77 5.21 -7.13 -5.24
N VAL A 78 5.15 -7.40 -3.93
CA VAL A 78 3.89 -7.70 -3.23
C VAL A 78 3.29 -6.44 -2.61
N SER A 79 2.15 -6.01 -3.17
CA SER A 79 1.42 -4.81 -2.81
C SER A 79 -0.08 -5.09 -2.65
N SER A 80 -0.94 -4.13 -2.99
CA SER A 80 -2.40 -4.26 -2.97
C SER A 80 -3.03 -3.34 -4.01
N ASP A 81 -4.34 -3.47 -4.21
CA ASP A 81 -5.09 -2.59 -5.11
C ASP A 81 -5.60 -1.31 -4.43
N ARG A 82 -5.58 -1.29 -3.10
CA ARG A 82 -6.22 -0.22 -2.31
C ARG A 82 -5.22 0.89 -1.97
N GLY A 83 -5.67 2.13 -2.16
CA GLY A 83 -4.93 3.32 -1.75
C GLY A 83 -5.10 3.68 -0.27
N LEU A 84 -4.76 4.94 0.05
CA LEU A 84 -4.93 5.57 1.36
C LEU A 84 -4.20 4.86 2.51
N CYS A 85 -3.12 4.13 2.22
CA CYS A 85 -2.32 3.37 3.17
C CYS A 85 -0.90 3.92 3.32
N GLY A 86 -0.74 5.24 3.26
CA GLY A 86 0.56 5.89 3.41
C GLY A 86 1.59 5.45 2.36
N ALA A 87 2.81 5.14 2.81
CA ALA A 87 3.97 4.88 1.96
C ALA A 87 4.18 3.40 1.57
N VAL A 88 3.21 2.53 1.85
CA VAL A 88 3.31 1.07 1.62
C VAL A 88 3.65 0.73 0.17
N HIS A 89 2.97 1.37 -0.79
CA HIS A 89 3.18 1.10 -2.23
C HIS A 89 4.40 1.85 -2.79
N SER A 90 4.60 3.09 -2.37
CA SER A 90 5.69 3.93 -2.87
C SER A 90 7.06 3.45 -2.38
N SER A 91 7.16 2.86 -1.20
CA SER A 91 8.40 2.26 -0.70
C SER A 91 8.86 1.07 -1.55
N ILE A 92 7.95 0.15 -1.87
CA ILE A 92 8.21 -0.97 -2.80
C ILE A 92 8.56 -0.43 -4.18
N GLY A 93 7.72 0.45 -4.74
CA GLY A 93 7.95 1.01 -6.08
C GLY A 93 9.29 1.74 -6.20
N ARG A 94 9.78 2.40 -5.15
CA ARG A 94 11.09 3.05 -5.15
C ARG A 94 12.23 2.04 -5.27
N ILE A 95 12.22 0.98 -4.47
CA ILE A 95 13.25 -0.06 -4.49
C ILE A 95 13.27 -0.76 -5.84
N VAL A 96 12.09 -1.12 -6.38
CA VAL A 96 12.01 -1.73 -7.72
C VAL A 96 12.62 -0.84 -8.80
N LYS A 97 12.38 0.49 -8.75
CA LYS A 97 13.02 1.42 -9.69
C LYS A 97 14.53 1.44 -9.56
N THR A 98 15.04 1.44 -8.34
CA THR A 98 16.48 1.38 -8.08
C THR A 98 17.10 0.09 -8.62
N ASP A 99 16.44 -1.06 -8.42
CA ASP A 99 16.92 -2.34 -8.92
C ASP A 99 16.89 -2.41 -10.46
N ILE A 100 15.82 -1.92 -11.10
CA ILE A 100 15.75 -1.88 -12.57
C ILE A 100 16.82 -0.93 -13.15
N ALA A 101 17.09 0.19 -12.48
CA ALA A 101 18.14 1.12 -12.92
C ALA A 101 19.54 0.49 -12.84
N ALA A 102 19.79 -0.34 -11.82
CA ALA A 102 21.05 -1.08 -11.70
C ALA A 102 21.14 -2.24 -12.71
N ASN A 103 20.03 -2.96 -12.92
CA ASN A 103 19.95 -4.12 -13.80
C ASN A 103 18.78 -3.96 -14.79
N PRO A 104 18.99 -3.37 -15.98
CA PRO A 104 17.93 -3.08 -16.95
C PRO A 104 17.14 -4.31 -17.43
N ASN A 105 17.73 -5.50 -17.38
CA ASN A 105 17.10 -6.77 -17.74
C ASN A 105 16.16 -7.32 -16.64
N THR A 106 15.98 -6.61 -15.53
CA THR A 106 15.11 -7.04 -14.43
C THR A 106 13.66 -7.17 -14.91
N LYS A 107 13.06 -8.32 -14.66
CA LYS A 107 11.62 -8.58 -14.84
C LYS A 107 10.90 -8.44 -13.52
N VAL A 108 9.69 -7.89 -13.57
CA VAL A 108 8.88 -7.63 -12.38
C VAL A 108 7.53 -8.31 -12.52
N VAL A 109 7.21 -9.15 -11.54
CA VAL A 109 5.86 -9.65 -11.32
C VAL A 109 5.24 -8.83 -10.21
N ILE A 110 4.08 -8.24 -10.46
CA ILE A 110 3.43 -7.36 -9.51
C ILE A 110 2.21 -8.06 -8.93
N VAL A 111 2.17 -8.21 -7.61
CA VAL A 111 0.99 -8.68 -6.88
C VAL A 111 0.27 -7.47 -6.32
N GLY A 112 -0.83 -7.09 -6.95
CA GLY A 112 -1.61 -5.86 -6.71
C GLY A 112 -1.37 -4.76 -7.76
N ASP A 113 -2.32 -3.86 -7.92
CA ASP A 113 -2.33 -2.86 -9.01
C ASP A 113 -1.57 -1.56 -8.65
N LYS A 114 -1.36 -1.25 -7.36
CA LYS A 114 -0.77 0.04 -6.99
C LYS A 114 0.69 0.21 -7.42
N VAL A 115 1.48 -0.85 -7.38
CA VAL A 115 2.87 -0.78 -7.86
C VAL A 115 2.94 -0.71 -9.39
N ARG A 116 2.02 -1.36 -10.11
CA ARG A 116 1.91 -1.24 -11.57
C ARG A 116 1.78 0.22 -11.99
N ASN A 117 0.87 0.96 -11.36
CA ASN A 117 0.65 2.39 -11.65
C ASN A 117 1.91 3.25 -11.45
N ILE A 118 2.79 2.87 -10.52
CA ILE A 118 4.05 3.59 -10.22
C ILE A 118 5.12 3.33 -11.30
N LEU A 119 5.10 2.13 -11.90
CA LEU A 119 6.12 1.65 -12.83
C LEU A 119 5.72 1.83 -14.30
N GLN A 120 4.44 1.73 -14.64
CA GLN A 120 3.94 1.61 -16.01
C GLN A 120 4.42 2.74 -16.95
N ARG A 121 4.59 3.97 -16.46
CA ARG A 121 5.02 5.09 -17.31
C ARG A 121 6.48 4.98 -17.78
N LEU A 122 7.36 4.45 -16.95
CA LEU A 122 8.82 4.44 -17.19
C LEU A 122 9.38 3.05 -17.46
N TYR A 123 8.76 2.02 -16.89
CA TYR A 123 9.30 0.66 -16.85
C TYR A 123 8.28 -0.38 -17.32
N ALA A 124 7.37 -0.02 -18.24
CA ALA A 124 6.36 -0.95 -18.77
C ALA A 124 6.99 -2.24 -19.34
N LYS A 125 8.14 -2.13 -20.01
CA LYS A 125 8.85 -3.28 -20.62
C LYS A 125 9.43 -4.27 -19.60
N ASN A 126 9.62 -3.82 -18.35
CA ASN A 126 10.11 -4.65 -17.26
C ASN A 126 8.97 -5.41 -16.56
N ILE A 127 7.72 -4.98 -16.71
CA ILE A 127 6.57 -5.64 -16.09
C ILE A 127 6.23 -6.90 -16.90
N ALA A 128 6.47 -8.06 -16.31
CA ALA A 128 6.18 -9.34 -16.94
C ALA A 128 4.74 -9.80 -16.67
N MET A 129 4.26 -9.58 -15.45
CA MET A 129 2.93 -10.03 -15.03
C MET A 129 2.36 -9.09 -13.96
N VAL A 130 1.03 -8.95 -13.95
CA VAL A 130 0.30 -8.24 -12.89
C VAL A 130 -0.85 -9.12 -12.42
N VAL A 131 -0.94 -9.33 -11.12
CA VAL A 131 -2.06 -9.97 -10.44
C VAL A 131 -2.88 -8.89 -9.75
N THR A 132 -4.19 -8.86 -9.99
CA THR A 132 -5.12 -7.88 -9.39
C THR A 132 -6.11 -8.57 -8.44
N GLU A 133 -7.07 -7.81 -7.91
CA GLU A 133 -8.01 -8.21 -6.86
C GLU A 133 -7.33 -8.57 -5.51
N VAL A 134 -6.16 -7.97 -5.25
CA VAL A 134 -5.36 -8.21 -4.05
C VAL A 134 -5.68 -7.17 -2.97
N GLY A 135 -5.99 -7.66 -1.75
CA GLY A 135 -6.23 -6.82 -0.57
C GLY A 135 -7.70 -6.41 -0.36
N ARG A 136 -8.63 -6.89 -1.20
CA ARG A 136 -10.08 -6.75 -0.96
C ARG A 136 -10.58 -7.72 0.11
N LYS A 137 -10.25 -9.00 -0.05
CA LYS A 137 -10.45 -10.06 0.93
C LYS A 137 -9.08 -10.47 1.54
N PRO A 138 -9.04 -11.01 2.76
CA PRO A 138 -7.81 -11.59 3.29
C PRO A 138 -7.33 -12.73 2.38
N ALA A 139 -6.07 -12.67 1.95
CA ALA A 139 -5.50 -13.68 1.06
C ALA A 139 -5.50 -15.06 1.71
N VAL A 140 -5.88 -16.11 0.99
CA VAL A 140 -5.76 -17.50 1.43
C VAL A 140 -4.60 -18.18 0.71
N PHE A 141 -4.22 -19.39 1.14
CA PHE A 141 -3.11 -20.12 0.50
C PHE A 141 -3.41 -20.41 -0.98
N GLY A 142 -4.68 -20.71 -1.32
CA GLY A 142 -5.11 -20.90 -2.70
C GLY A 142 -4.83 -19.69 -3.61
N ASP A 143 -4.98 -18.46 -3.10
CA ASP A 143 -4.66 -17.25 -3.87
C ASP A 143 -3.15 -17.21 -4.18
N ALA A 144 -2.30 -17.50 -3.20
CA ALA A 144 -0.85 -17.54 -3.38
C ALA A 144 -0.40 -18.66 -4.31
N ALA A 145 -1.05 -19.83 -4.25
CA ALA A 145 -0.79 -20.96 -5.13
C ALA A 145 -1.14 -20.63 -6.60
N LEU A 146 -2.27 -19.96 -6.85
CA LEU A 146 -2.62 -19.50 -8.20
C LEU A 146 -1.60 -18.50 -8.75
N VAL A 147 -1.09 -17.59 -7.91
CA VAL A 147 -0.02 -16.67 -8.30
C VAL A 147 1.27 -17.41 -8.59
N ALA A 148 1.67 -18.35 -7.73
CA ALA A 148 2.85 -19.20 -7.94
C ALA A 148 2.76 -19.95 -9.27
N GLN A 149 1.64 -20.62 -9.52
CA GLN A 149 1.39 -21.36 -10.76
C GLN A 149 1.47 -20.44 -11.99
N SER A 150 0.90 -19.24 -11.90
CA SER A 150 0.95 -18.27 -13.00
C SER A 150 2.40 -17.85 -13.29
N ILE A 151 3.21 -17.64 -12.26
CA ILE A 151 4.63 -17.31 -12.41
C ILE A 151 5.40 -18.47 -13.05
N ILE A 152 5.17 -19.70 -12.59
CA ILE A 152 5.82 -20.91 -13.15
C ILE A 152 5.43 -21.07 -14.63
N ASN A 153 4.13 -21.02 -14.94
CA ASN A 153 3.62 -21.19 -16.30
C ASN A 153 4.04 -20.07 -17.26
N SER A 154 4.47 -18.92 -16.75
CA SER A 154 4.94 -17.82 -17.59
C SER A 154 6.31 -18.08 -18.22
N GLY A 155 7.04 -19.10 -17.77
CA GLY A 155 8.35 -19.47 -18.32
C GLY A 155 9.42 -18.39 -18.12
N ILE A 156 9.24 -17.49 -17.14
CA ILE A 156 10.23 -16.45 -16.84
C ILE A 156 11.45 -17.12 -16.23
N GLU A 157 12.53 -17.19 -16.99
CA GLU A 157 13.83 -17.60 -16.48
C GLU A 157 14.53 -16.42 -15.79
N PHE A 158 15.24 -16.70 -14.70
CA PHE A 158 16.04 -15.73 -13.96
C PHE A 158 17.18 -16.44 -13.25
N SER A 159 18.33 -15.77 -13.11
CA SER A 159 19.46 -16.27 -12.30
C SER A 159 19.38 -15.81 -10.85
N LYS A 160 18.78 -14.62 -10.62
CA LYS A 160 18.60 -14.02 -9.31
C LYS A 160 17.16 -13.60 -9.07
N GLY A 161 16.54 -14.11 -8.02
CA GLY A 161 15.16 -13.79 -7.67
C GLY A 161 15.02 -13.14 -6.31
N LYS A 162 14.05 -12.24 -6.16
CA LYS A 162 13.63 -11.76 -4.83
C LYS A 162 12.14 -11.42 -4.74
N ILE A 163 11.56 -11.65 -3.58
CA ILE A 163 10.20 -11.24 -3.21
C ILE A 163 10.29 -10.01 -2.32
N LEU A 164 9.77 -8.89 -2.80
CA LEU A 164 9.79 -7.61 -2.12
C LEU A 164 8.42 -7.30 -1.51
N PHE A 165 8.37 -7.05 -0.21
CA PHE A 165 7.12 -6.79 0.53
C PHE A 165 7.38 -5.92 1.76
N ASN A 166 6.32 -5.42 2.39
CA ASN A 166 6.45 -4.67 3.64
C ASN A 166 6.32 -5.61 4.85
N ALA A 167 7.43 -5.78 5.58
CA ALA A 167 7.46 -6.53 6.82
C ALA A 167 6.95 -5.66 7.98
N PHE A 168 5.90 -6.16 8.63
CA PHE A 168 5.35 -5.54 9.83
C PHE A 168 6.37 -5.58 10.98
N ARG A 169 6.59 -4.44 11.64
CA ARG A 169 7.42 -4.34 12.86
C ARG A 169 6.59 -3.95 14.06
N THR A 170 5.91 -2.82 13.97
CA THR A 170 5.00 -2.30 14.99
C THR A 170 3.77 -1.71 14.31
N VAL A 171 2.77 -1.36 15.10
CA VAL A 171 1.55 -0.70 14.59
C VAL A 171 1.87 0.58 13.80
N VAL A 172 2.91 1.31 14.20
CA VAL A 172 3.30 2.59 13.59
C VAL A 172 4.39 2.45 12.53
N SER A 173 5.08 1.30 12.47
CA SER A 173 6.25 1.12 11.59
C SER A 173 6.25 -0.22 10.87
N PHE A 174 6.59 -0.15 9.58
CA PHE A 174 6.92 -1.30 8.76
C PHE A 174 8.30 -1.08 8.12
N ARG A 175 8.91 -2.16 7.65
CA ARG A 175 10.16 -2.10 6.86
C ARG A 175 9.97 -2.86 5.56
N THR A 176 10.21 -2.22 4.44
CA THR A 176 10.29 -2.91 3.16
C THR A 176 11.50 -3.84 3.17
N THR A 177 11.23 -5.14 3.01
CA THR A 177 12.20 -6.22 3.16
C THR A 177 12.09 -7.13 1.94
N GLU A 178 13.19 -7.79 1.61
CA GLU A 178 13.27 -8.78 0.56
C GLU A 178 13.47 -10.18 1.14
N MET A 179 12.89 -11.18 0.47
CA MET A 179 13.22 -12.59 0.68
C MET A 179 13.82 -13.13 -0.62
N PRO A 180 14.90 -13.94 -0.55
CA PRO A 180 15.47 -14.53 -1.74
C PRO A 180 14.46 -15.47 -2.40
N LEU A 181 14.50 -15.52 -3.72
CA LEU A 181 13.75 -16.46 -4.54
C LEU A 181 14.76 -17.18 -5.44
N TYR A 182 14.80 -18.50 -5.33
CA TYR A 182 15.74 -19.33 -6.07
C TYR A 182 15.02 -20.03 -7.24
N SER A 183 15.72 -20.16 -8.36
CA SER A 183 15.31 -21.02 -9.47
C SER A 183 15.40 -22.50 -9.08
N GLN A 184 14.70 -23.36 -9.81
CA GLN A 184 14.76 -24.81 -9.59
C GLN A 184 16.20 -25.35 -9.74
N ASN A 185 16.92 -24.87 -10.75
CA ASN A 185 18.31 -25.23 -11.02
C ASN A 185 19.25 -24.77 -9.89
N ALA A 186 19.07 -23.58 -9.32
CA ALA A 186 19.83 -23.11 -8.16
C ALA A 186 19.65 -24.04 -6.95
N VAL A 187 18.41 -24.49 -6.71
CA VAL A 187 18.11 -25.41 -5.62
C VAL A 187 18.73 -26.78 -5.86
N ALA A 188 18.63 -27.31 -7.09
CA ALA A 188 19.21 -28.61 -7.46
C ALA A 188 20.76 -28.63 -7.31
N ASN A 189 21.42 -27.50 -7.54
CA ASN A 189 22.87 -27.36 -7.45
C ASN A 189 23.38 -26.92 -6.07
N ALA A 190 22.54 -26.94 -5.03
CA ALA A 190 22.94 -26.46 -3.72
C ALA A 190 23.96 -27.38 -3.02
N SER A 191 25.00 -26.80 -2.42
CA SER A 191 26.17 -27.54 -1.90
C SER A 191 25.83 -28.58 -0.84
N LYS A 192 24.82 -28.31 -0.01
CA LYS A 192 24.38 -29.21 1.07
C LYS A 192 23.11 -29.97 0.75
N LEU A 193 22.65 -29.93 -0.50
CA LEU A 193 21.52 -30.73 -0.94
C LEU A 193 21.78 -32.26 -0.83
N PRO A 194 22.99 -32.79 -1.11
CA PRO A 194 23.26 -34.23 -0.99
C PRO A 194 23.15 -34.80 0.44
N VAL A 195 23.03 -33.95 1.47
CA VAL A 195 22.78 -34.38 2.86
C VAL A 195 21.34 -34.87 3.06
N TYR A 196 20.43 -34.46 2.18
CA TYR A 196 19.03 -34.87 2.22
C TYR A 196 18.83 -36.16 1.45
N ASP A 197 18.04 -37.06 2.04
CA ASP A 197 17.73 -38.37 1.45
C ASP A 197 16.47 -38.29 0.56
N SER A 198 16.29 -39.28 -0.32
CA SER A 198 15.08 -39.45 -1.16
C SER A 198 14.77 -38.24 -2.04
N LEU A 199 15.81 -37.61 -2.58
CA LEU A 199 15.68 -36.51 -3.54
C LEU A 199 15.73 -37.06 -4.97
N ASP A 200 14.60 -37.00 -5.66
CA ASP A 200 14.53 -37.11 -7.12
C ASP A 200 14.18 -35.74 -7.75
N SER A 201 14.21 -35.68 -9.08
CA SER A 201 13.88 -34.46 -9.83
C SER A 201 12.47 -33.94 -9.52
N ASP A 202 11.53 -34.87 -9.31
CA ASP A 202 10.11 -34.59 -9.18
C ASP A 202 9.79 -34.03 -7.78
N VAL A 203 10.49 -34.53 -6.76
CA VAL A 203 10.46 -34.03 -5.38
C VAL A 203 11.04 -32.63 -5.32
N ILE A 204 12.18 -32.38 -5.97
CA ILE A 204 12.77 -31.03 -6.02
C ILE A 204 11.79 -30.07 -6.70
N GLN A 205 11.22 -30.47 -7.84
CA GLN A 205 10.23 -29.66 -8.54
C GLN A 205 9.03 -29.35 -7.62
N SER A 206 8.37 -30.38 -7.10
CA SER A 206 7.20 -30.26 -6.22
C SER A 206 7.49 -29.37 -5.00
N TYR A 207 8.66 -29.53 -4.40
CA TYR A 207 9.09 -28.71 -3.27
C TYR A 207 9.31 -27.25 -3.66
N THR A 208 9.97 -26.98 -4.80
CA THR A 208 10.20 -25.60 -5.25
C THR A 208 8.89 -24.87 -5.56
N GLU A 209 7.93 -25.55 -6.18
CA GLU A 209 6.60 -25.01 -6.47
C GLU A 209 5.82 -24.71 -5.17
N PHE A 210 5.81 -25.65 -4.23
CA PHE A 210 5.17 -25.48 -2.93
C PHE A 210 5.84 -24.38 -2.09
N SER A 211 7.17 -24.29 -2.14
CA SER A 211 7.95 -23.28 -1.43
C SER A 211 7.68 -21.88 -1.97
N LEU A 212 7.60 -21.72 -3.29
CA LEU A 212 7.20 -20.46 -3.91
C LEU A 212 5.81 -20.01 -3.41
N ALA A 213 4.82 -20.91 -3.45
CA ALA A 213 3.48 -20.61 -2.94
C ALA A 213 3.50 -20.24 -1.45
N SER A 214 4.32 -20.92 -0.64
CA SER A 214 4.48 -20.67 0.81
C SER A 214 5.12 -19.30 1.10
N LEU A 215 6.17 -18.94 0.38
CA LEU A 215 6.82 -17.63 0.50
C LEU A 215 5.91 -16.49 0.03
N LEU A 216 5.15 -16.70 -1.04
CA LEU A 216 4.13 -15.76 -1.51
C LEU A 216 3.02 -15.58 -0.47
N PHE A 217 2.47 -16.66 0.07
CA PHE A 217 1.46 -16.61 1.11
C PHE A 217 1.94 -15.82 2.33
N TYR A 218 3.16 -16.12 2.80
CA TYR A 218 3.77 -15.43 3.92
C TYR A 218 4.00 -13.93 3.65
N SER A 219 4.55 -13.59 2.48
CA SER A 219 4.78 -12.18 2.09
C SER A 219 3.48 -11.39 1.93
N MET A 220 2.44 -11.99 1.33
CA MET A 220 1.11 -11.40 1.21
C MET A 220 0.49 -11.11 2.58
N LYS A 221 0.59 -12.06 3.54
CA LYS A 221 0.10 -11.86 4.92
C LYS A 221 0.87 -10.78 5.67
N LYS A 222 2.19 -10.74 5.54
CA LYS A 222 3.02 -9.66 6.12
C LYS A 222 2.67 -8.30 5.54
N ASN A 223 2.56 -8.21 4.22
CA ASN A 223 2.23 -6.97 3.54
C ASN A 223 0.83 -6.48 3.92
N ALA A 224 -0.17 -7.36 3.94
CA ALA A 224 -1.54 -7.00 4.33
C ALA A 224 -1.61 -6.45 5.76
N THR A 225 -0.84 -7.03 6.70
CA THR A 225 -0.77 -6.53 8.08
C THR A 225 -0.16 -5.13 8.14
N SER A 226 0.97 -4.91 7.46
CA SER A 226 1.63 -3.59 7.34
C SER A 226 0.74 -2.55 6.65
N GLU A 227 -0.04 -2.98 5.67
CA GLU A 227 -0.95 -2.11 4.92
C GLU A 227 -2.09 -1.61 5.81
N GLN A 228 -2.72 -2.48 6.62
CA GLN A 228 -3.79 -2.06 7.52
C GLN A 228 -3.27 -1.17 8.66
N SER A 229 -2.08 -1.47 9.21
CA SER A 229 -1.48 -0.64 10.26
C SER A 229 -1.11 0.75 9.73
N SER A 230 -0.53 0.83 8.53
CA SER A 230 -0.21 2.10 7.89
C SER A 230 -1.46 2.88 7.48
N ARG A 231 -2.50 2.20 6.98
CA ARG A 231 -3.79 2.83 6.68
C ARG A 231 -4.45 3.41 7.92
N MET A 232 -4.45 2.67 9.03
CA MET A 232 -4.98 3.17 10.30
C MET A 232 -4.26 4.45 10.74
N THR A 233 -2.92 4.46 10.65
CA THR A 233 -2.10 5.64 10.99
C THR A 233 -2.37 6.82 10.05
N ALA A 234 -2.47 6.56 8.73
CA ALA A 234 -2.78 7.58 7.73
C ALA A 234 -4.16 8.20 7.96
N MET A 235 -5.16 7.40 8.33
CA MET A 235 -6.50 7.88 8.64
C MET A 235 -6.56 8.67 9.95
N ASP A 236 -5.79 8.28 10.97
CA ASP A 236 -5.68 9.04 12.22
C ASP A 236 -5.10 10.44 11.97
N ASN A 237 -3.99 10.52 11.22
CA ASN A 237 -3.38 11.78 10.84
C ASN A 237 -4.34 12.64 9.98
N ALA A 238 -5.04 12.03 9.04
CA ALA A 238 -6.03 12.73 8.22
C ALA A 238 -7.20 13.29 9.06
N SER A 239 -7.67 12.55 10.07
CA SER A 239 -8.72 13.01 11.00
C SER A 239 -8.25 14.18 11.87
N LYS A 240 -7.01 14.13 12.37
CA LYS A 240 -6.40 15.22 13.16
C LYS A 240 -6.25 16.49 12.32
N ASN A 241 -5.67 16.37 11.13
CA ASN A 241 -5.50 17.49 10.19
C ASN A 241 -6.85 18.11 9.76
N ALA A 242 -7.89 17.27 9.57
CA ALA A 242 -9.23 17.76 9.29
C ALA A 242 -9.82 18.54 10.48
N GLY A 243 -9.56 18.10 11.73
CA GLY A 243 -9.95 18.80 12.95
C GLY A 243 -9.37 20.22 13.01
N GLU A 244 -8.04 20.33 12.85
CA GLU A 244 -7.36 21.64 12.83
C GLU A 244 -7.92 22.58 11.75
N MET A 245 -8.28 22.02 10.58
CA MET A 245 -8.88 22.80 9.50
C MET A 245 -10.30 23.25 9.82
N ILE A 246 -11.09 22.41 10.51
CA ILE A 246 -12.44 22.78 10.98
C ILE A 246 -12.35 23.94 11.97
N ASP A 247 -11.41 23.90 12.91
CA ASP A 247 -11.24 24.95 13.91
C ASP A 247 -10.90 26.29 13.24
N LYS A 248 -9.92 26.29 12.33
CA LYS A 248 -9.54 27.48 11.54
C LYS A 248 -10.69 28.01 10.70
N LEU A 249 -11.41 27.15 9.99
CA LEU A 249 -12.56 27.55 9.16
C LEU A 249 -13.73 28.06 10.00
N THR A 250 -13.93 27.53 11.21
CA THR A 250 -14.97 27.99 12.14
C THR A 250 -14.70 29.40 12.63
N MET A 251 -13.44 29.69 12.99
CA MET A 251 -13.02 31.04 13.37
C MET A 251 -13.22 32.04 12.23
N THR A 252 -12.79 31.69 11.02
CA THR A 252 -13.00 32.53 9.83
C THR A 252 -14.47 32.73 9.53
N PHE A 253 -15.29 31.67 9.60
CA PHE A 253 -16.73 31.74 9.40
C PHE A 253 -17.41 32.72 10.37
N ASN A 254 -17.10 32.62 11.67
CA ASN A 254 -17.69 33.49 12.68
C ASN A 254 -17.29 34.96 12.46
N ARG A 255 -16.02 35.23 12.14
CA ARG A 255 -15.53 36.57 11.83
C ARG A 255 -16.22 37.15 10.59
N THR A 256 -16.31 36.38 9.50
CA THR A 256 -17.00 36.82 8.27
C THR A 256 -18.49 37.03 8.51
N ARG A 257 -19.14 36.18 9.32
CA ARG A 257 -20.55 36.34 9.70
C ARG A 257 -20.78 37.65 10.45
N GLN A 258 -19.95 37.96 11.45
CA GLN A 258 -20.04 39.22 12.18
C GLN A 258 -19.83 40.43 11.26
N ALA A 259 -18.86 40.36 10.34
CA ALA A 259 -18.63 41.44 9.38
C ALA A 259 -19.82 41.66 8.43
N VAL A 260 -20.48 40.60 7.97
CA VAL A 260 -21.70 40.68 7.14
C VAL A 260 -22.85 41.30 7.95
N ILE A 261 -23.10 40.83 9.16
CA ILE A 261 -24.16 41.40 10.04
C ILE A 261 -23.91 42.88 10.30
N THR A 262 -22.68 43.25 10.66
CA THR A 262 -22.31 44.65 10.95
C THR A 262 -22.52 45.53 9.72
N ARG A 263 -22.13 45.04 8.54
CA ARG A 263 -22.33 45.75 7.28
C ARG A 263 -23.82 45.94 6.96
N GLU A 264 -24.63 44.89 7.10
CA GLU A 264 -26.08 44.97 6.87
C GLU A 264 -26.73 45.97 7.81
N LEU A 265 -26.33 45.99 9.09
CA LEU A 265 -26.81 46.99 10.05
C LEU A 265 -26.42 48.42 9.66
N ILE A 266 -25.16 48.65 9.25
CA ILE A 266 -24.71 49.98 8.80
C ILE A 266 -25.48 50.43 7.55
N GLU A 267 -25.71 49.53 6.59
CA GLU A 267 -26.50 49.84 5.39
C GLU A 267 -27.95 50.21 5.75
N ILE A 268 -28.58 49.51 6.71
CA ILE A 268 -29.95 49.84 7.18
C ILE A 268 -29.99 51.19 7.89
N ILE A 269 -29.08 51.45 8.83
CA ILE A 269 -29.03 52.71 9.59
C ILE A 269 -28.77 53.90 8.65
N SER A 270 -27.84 53.74 7.70
CA SER A 270 -27.52 54.79 6.73
C SER A 270 -28.70 55.08 5.80
N GLY A 271 -29.44 54.05 5.38
CA GLY A 271 -30.66 54.19 4.59
C GLY A 271 -31.79 54.90 5.35
N ALA A 272 -31.97 54.58 6.63
CA ALA A 272 -32.97 55.23 7.49
C ALA A 272 -32.64 56.71 7.72
N ALA A 273 -31.39 57.05 8.06
CA ALA A 273 -30.95 58.43 8.27
C ALA A 273 -31.05 59.31 6.99
N ALA A 274 -30.85 58.71 5.81
CA ALA A 274 -31.00 59.40 4.53
C ALA A 274 -32.47 59.73 4.18
N LEU A 275 -33.44 59.04 4.80
CA LEU A 275 -34.87 59.33 4.64
C LEU A 275 -35.33 60.43 5.62
N GLU A 276 -34.77 60.47 6.83
CA GLU A 276 -35.08 61.53 7.81
C GLU A 276 -34.60 62.92 7.37
N THR A 277 -33.49 63.00 6.65
CA THR A 277 -32.91 64.27 6.14
C THR A 277 -33.62 64.85 4.90
N LYS A 278 -34.61 64.13 4.35
CA LYS A 278 -35.41 64.58 3.20
C LYS A 278 -36.78 65.17 3.57
N ASN A 279 -37.13 65.17 4.85
CA ASN A 279 -38.25 65.91 5.42
C ASN A 279 -37.73 67.15 6.16
#